data_AF-A0A0A1ZNR1-F1
#
_entry.id   AF-A0A0A1ZNR1-F1
#
_cell.length_a   1.000
_cell.length_b   1.000
_cell.length_c   1.000
_cell.angle_alpha   90.00
_cell.angle_beta   90.00
_cell.angle_gamma   90.00
#
_symmetry.space_group_name_H-M   'P 1'
#
loop_
_entity.id
_entity.type
_entity.pdbx_description
1 polymer ?
#
loop_
_entity_poly.entity_id
_entity_poly.type
_entity_poly.pdbx_seq_one_letter_code
_entity_poly.pdbx_strand_id
1 'polypeptide(L)' 'MNTCNYANSKLLGKLLKMHNLTPKNKQKVIISAQRKTATWSCLHRLARKLEFIQTAKDQKN' A
#
# COMPACT_ATOMS: atom_id res chain seq x y z
N MET A 1 8.37 24.13 -0.02
CA MET A 1 7.14 23.30 -0.15
C MET A 1 7.51 21.86 0.22
N ASN A 2 7.32 21.46 1.49
CA ASN A 2 7.67 20.13 2.02
C ASN A 2 6.39 19.38 2.45
N THR A 3 5.53 19.02 1.49
CA THR A 3 4.21 18.41 1.72
C THR A 3 4.24 16.91 2.02
N CYS A 4 5.30 16.41 2.69
CA CYS A 4 5.41 14.97 2.98
C CYS A 4 4.96 14.53 4.38
N ASN A 5 4.72 15.41 5.37
CA ASN A 5 4.82 14.97 6.76
C ASN A 5 3.54 14.79 7.61
N TYR A 6 2.31 14.94 7.09
CA TYR A 6 1.13 14.62 7.93
C TYR A 6 -0.13 14.21 7.19
N ALA A 7 -0.44 14.81 6.03
CA ALA A 7 -1.63 14.46 5.26
C ALA A 7 -1.62 13.02 4.70
N ASN A 8 -0.42 12.48 4.45
CA ASN A 8 -0.24 11.15 3.87
C ASN A 8 -0.51 10.00 4.86
N SER A 9 -0.38 10.19 6.17
CA SER A 9 -0.54 9.08 7.13
C SER A 9 -2.00 8.62 7.26
N LYS A 10 -2.94 9.57 7.30
CA LYS A 10 -4.39 9.28 7.34
C LYS A 10 -4.88 8.64 6.03
N LEU A 11 -4.41 9.16 4.89
CA LEU A 11 -4.72 8.59 3.58
C LEU A 11 -4.11 7.20 3.43
N LEU A 12 -2.85 7.00 3.84
CA LEU A 12 -2.18 5.70 3.84
C LEU A 12 -2.92 4.69 4.72
N GLY A 13 -3.37 5.11 5.90
CA GLY A 13 -4.20 4.29 6.77
C GLY A 13 -5.52 3.86 6.11
N LYS A 14 -6.18 4.75 5.36
CA LYS A 14 -7.38 4.40 4.57
C LYS A 14 -7.04 3.40 3.46
N LEU A 15 -5.96 3.63 2.72
CA LEU A 15 -5.50 2.74 1.64
C LEU A 15 -5.20 1.33 2.15
N LEU A 16 -4.50 1.21 3.28
CA LEU A 16 -4.16 -0.08 3.89
C LEU A 16 -5.38 -0.81 4.49
N LYS A 17 -6.46 -0.09 4.80
CA LYS A 17 -7.75 -0.66 5.24
C LYS A 17 -8.64 -1.06 4.06
N MET A 18 -8.52 -0.37 2.94
CA MET A 18 -9.31 -0.63 1.73
C MET A 18 -8.94 -1.96 1.06
N HIS A 19 -7.67 -2.38 1.18
CA HIS A 19 -7.18 -3.64 0.61
C HIS A 19 -6.95 -4.69 1.69
N ASN A 20 -7.36 -5.93 1.43
CA ASN A 20 -7.17 -7.05 2.37
C ASN A 20 -5.74 -7.59 2.31
N LEU A 21 -4.78 -6.78 2.74
CA LEU A 21 -3.36 -7.08 2.69
C LEU A 21 -2.87 -7.77 3.97
N THR A 22 -2.08 -8.83 3.82
CA THR A 22 -1.28 -9.40 4.92
C THR A 22 -0.34 -8.36 5.53
N PRO A 23 0.06 -8.50 6.81
CA PRO A 23 1.00 -7.58 7.46
C PRO A 23 2.29 -7.35 6.66
N LYS A 24 2.82 -8.42 6.03
CA LYS A 24 4.01 -8.36 5.16
C LYS A 24 3.80 -7.47 3.94
N ASN A 25 2.62 -7.54 3.31
CA ASN A 25 2.29 -6.72 2.14
C ASN A 25 1.98 -5.27 2.53
N LYS A 26 1.37 -5.04 3.70
CA LYS A 26 1.17 -3.68 4.26
C LYS A 26 2.50 -2.96 4.47
N GLN A 27 3.51 -3.65 5.03
CA GLN A 27 4.84 -3.09 5.24
C GLN A 27 5.48 -2.61 3.92
N LYS A 28 5.33 -3.36 2.82
CA LYS A 28 5.88 -2.98 1.51
C LYS A 28 5.28 -1.68 0.99
N VAL A 29 3.96 -1.51 1.14
CA VAL A 29 3.26 -0.28 0.74
C VAL A 29 3.71 0.91 1.59
N ILE A 30 3.92 0.71 2.89
CA ILE A 30 4.42 1.75 3.81
C ILE A 30 5.84 2.19 3.42
N ILE A 31 6.75 1.24 3.16
CA ILE A 31 8.12 1.54 2.73
C ILE A 31 8.11 2.30 1.40
N SER A 32 7.27 1.90 0.45
CA SER A 32 7.11 2.62 -0.81
C SER A 32 6.59 4.06 -0.60
N ALA A 33 5.63 4.25 0.30
CA ALA A 33 5.10 5.58 0.63
C ALA A 33 6.17 6.48 1.29
N GLN A 34 7.05 5.89 2.09
CA GLN A 34 8.16 6.62 2.73
C GLN A 34 9.25 7.06 1.74
N ARG A 35 9.41 6.37 0.60
CA ARG A 35 10.50 6.63 -0.36
C ARG A 35 10.36 7.94 -1.16
N LYS A 36 9.37 8.80 -0.90
CA LYS A 36 9.10 10.12 -1.55
C LYS A 36 8.94 10.12 -3.09
N THR A 37 9.33 9.05 -3.77
CA THR A 37 9.22 8.86 -5.22
C THR A 37 7.92 8.19 -5.65
N ALA A 38 7.18 7.61 -4.69
CA ALA A 38 5.92 6.94 -4.97
C ALA A 38 4.76 7.94 -5.00
N THR A 39 4.11 8.06 -6.16
CA THR A 39 2.84 8.77 -6.29
C THR A 39 1.70 7.98 -5.63
N TRP A 40 0.61 8.66 -5.28
CA TRP A 40 -0.57 8.02 -4.70
C TRP A 40 -1.14 6.91 -5.61
N SER A 41 -1.18 7.16 -6.92
CA SER A 41 -1.58 6.19 -7.93
C SER A 41 -0.69 4.95 -7.95
N CYS A 42 0.62 5.12 -7.76
CA CYS A 42 1.57 4.01 -7.65
C CYS A 42 1.31 3.17 -6.39
N LEU A 43 0.97 3.79 -5.25
CA LEU A 43 0.64 3.09 -4.01
C LEU A 43 -0.65 2.27 -4.15
N HIS A 44 -1.70 2.81 -4.77
CA HIS A 44 -2.93 2.07 -5.07
C HIS A 44 -2.67 0.89 -6.02
N ARG A 45 -1.89 1.10 -7.09
CA ARG A 45 -1.53 0.02 -8.03
C ARG A 45 -0.74 -1.08 -7.33
N LEU A 46 0.19 -0.70 -6.45
CA LEU A 46 0.98 -1.64 -5.65
C LEU A 46 0.09 -2.44 -4.70
N ALA A 47 -0.81 -1.77 -3.98
CA ALA A 47 -1.73 -2.42 -3.05
C ALA A 47 -2.65 -3.43 -3.77
N ARG A 48 -3.28 -3.06 -4.90
CA ARG A 48 -4.08 -3.99 -5.71
C ARG A 48 -3.28 -5.18 -6.24
N LYS A 49 -2.05 -4.95 -6.68
CA LYS A 49 -1.18 -6.04 -7.16
C LYS A 49 -0.86 -7.02 -6.03
N LEU A 50 -0.58 -6.52 -4.84
CA LEU A 50 -0.28 -7.36 -3.67
C LEU A 50 -1.50 -8.15 -3.20
N GLU A 51 -2.68 -7.52 -3.21
CA GLU A 51 -3.96 -8.16 -2.91
C GLU A 51 -4.25 -9.29 -3.92
N PHE A 52 -4.12 -9.03 -5.22
CA PHE A 52 -4.29 -10.04 -6.26
C PHE A 52 -3.34 -11.23 -6.09
N ILE A 53 -2.05 -10.97 -5.84
CA ILE A 53 -1.05 -12.03 -5.62
C ILE A 53 -1.39 -12.85 -4.37
N GLN A 54 -1.91 -12.20 -3.31
CA GLN A 54 -2.32 -12.88 -2.09
C GLN A 54 -3.51 -13.80 -2.37
N THR A 55 -4.59 -13.29 -2.96
CA THR A 55 -5.75 -14.09 -3.36
C THR A 55 -5.37 -15.24 -4.28
N ALA A 56 -4.50 -15.01 -5.27
CA ALA A 56 -4.03 -16.05 -6.18
C ALA A 56 -3.17 -17.14 -5.49
N LYS A 57 -2.52 -16.82 -4.37
CA LYS A 57 -1.79 -17.80 -3.55
C LYS A 57 -2.72 -18.55 -2.62
N ASP A 58 -3.68 -17.88 -2.00
CA ASP A 58 -4.72 -18.50 -1.18
C ASP A 58 -5.59 -19.49 -1.99
N GLN A 59 -5.83 -19.22 -3.28
CA GLN A 59 -6.58 -20.13 -4.16
C GLN A 59 -5.79 -21.37 -4.62
N LYS A 60 -4.47 -21.42 -4.38
CA LYS A 60 -3.59 -22.53 -4.76
C LYS A 60 -3.23 -23.46 -3.60
N ASN A 61 -3.77 -23.20 -2.41
CA ASN A 61 -3.57 -23.99 -1.20
C ASN A 61 -4.87 -24.68 -0.81
#